data_AF-A0A839W1N3-F1
#
_entry.id   AF-A0A839W1N3-F1
#
_cell.length_a   1.000
_cell.length_b   1.000
_cell.length_c   1.000
_cell.angle_alpha   90.00
_cell.angle_beta   90.00
_cell.angle_gamma   90.00
#
_symmetry.space_group_name_H-M   'P 1'
#
loop_
_entity.id
_entity.type
_entity.pdbx_description
1 polymer ?
#
loop_
_entity_poly.entity_id
_entity_poly.type
_entity_poly.pdbx_seq_one_letter_code
_entity_poly.pdbx_strand_id
1 'polypeptide(L)'
;MPVAVPREWEPGTLVLADVPLERWADVQVTLNGRPLAVRVERVAGVPRVTVPWDRAGAGRWRVAVRDGASLAEAVIHIRSAKLSDAALAAMVEDLETRLPASVAIGLDRLGAFAGLSFRPPGPATLAQEFEEIRQALEGAAGRPGLIETLNRLGRDPHVVLADREIWTPAERVRRPVPGRLAAALGRAGNLTAERLPLRLVDARSEPTHDTYENRLVREFRDQVDGRLRRLETCAGLSAGFAAAAGDILRGLRARFRAACRAAAFLDGVGRLRSAPDRLTMVLLRRPAYRAALEGFLALRRSARACLRDPALEAPMENVPALYETWGTLTLIDALLAVAADLRFTVAGQRLVTPGLMGALVDVLPDGRPAVVLSRADGCTVTLTPQRDFAPPPFADLGSVSFRQIPDVTLEVRTPLRRELLILDPKYKLFGDADGDGGAAGPKKEDIDKMHAYRDAIRDANGDAVVRMAAILYPGPERWFGDGVAALTAMPGTDALRTTAARLFRAALEPAVPFASRPVAVGQTM
;
A
#
# COMPACT_ATOMS: atom_id res chain seq x y z
N MET A 1 -2.66 -35.17 -7.25
CA MET A 1 -2.21 -34.76 -5.90
C MET A 1 -3.35 -34.17 -5.08
N PRO A 2 -3.93 -34.90 -4.12
CA PRO A 2 -4.73 -34.28 -3.06
C PRO A 2 -3.78 -33.69 -2.02
N VAL A 3 -3.71 -32.36 -1.96
CA VAL A 3 -2.96 -31.66 -0.92
C VAL A 3 -3.93 -31.27 0.18
N ALA A 4 -3.71 -31.75 1.41
CA ALA A 4 -4.39 -31.17 2.57
C ALA A 4 -3.86 -29.74 2.76
N VAL A 5 -4.70 -28.75 2.44
CA VAL A 5 -4.35 -27.33 2.59
C VAL A 5 -4.43 -26.99 4.08
N PRO A 6 -3.33 -26.55 4.72
CA PRO A 6 -3.31 -26.17 6.12
C PRO A 6 -4.09 -24.89 6.32
N ARG A 7 -4.51 -24.66 7.56
CA ARG A 7 -5.01 -23.33 7.94
C ARG A 7 -3.85 -22.36 8.03
N GLU A 8 -4.19 -21.07 8.01
CA GLU A 8 -3.23 -20.00 8.19
C GLU A 8 -2.35 -20.22 9.44
N TRP A 9 -1.03 -20.15 9.28
CA TRP A 9 -0.01 -20.33 10.32
C TRP A 9 0.04 -21.71 11.00
N GLU A 10 -0.67 -22.71 10.47
CA GLU A 10 -0.45 -24.11 10.81
C GLU A 10 0.70 -24.68 9.96
N PRO A 11 1.62 -25.46 10.55
CA PRO A 11 2.50 -26.29 9.75
C PRO A 11 1.65 -27.32 9.00
N GLY A 12 2.13 -27.77 7.86
CA GLY A 12 1.49 -28.85 7.13
C GLY A 12 2.49 -29.75 6.44
N THR A 13 1.94 -30.77 5.80
CA THR A 13 2.73 -31.81 5.16
C THR A 13 2.13 -32.11 3.81
N LEU A 14 2.89 -31.87 2.75
CA LEU A 14 2.53 -32.30 1.40
C LEU A 14 2.84 -33.79 1.28
N VAL A 15 1.86 -34.59 0.87
CA VAL A 15 2.05 -36.02 0.60
C VAL A 15 2.19 -36.23 -0.90
N LEU A 16 3.35 -36.73 -1.34
CA LEU A 16 3.63 -37.00 -2.75
C LEU A 16 3.16 -38.42 -3.08
N ALA A 17 1.87 -38.57 -3.38
CA ALA A 17 1.25 -39.89 -3.58
C ALA A 17 1.83 -40.69 -4.76
N ASP A 18 2.35 -39.98 -5.78
CA ASP A 18 2.80 -40.56 -7.06
C ASP A 18 4.32 -40.81 -7.10
N VAL A 19 5.04 -40.55 -6.00
CA VAL A 19 6.50 -40.75 -5.90
C VAL A 19 6.81 -42.08 -5.18
N PRO A 20 7.52 -43.02 -5.84
CA PRO A 20 7.96 -44.26 -5.20
C PRO A 20 8.93 -44.02 -4.03
N LEU A 21 8.85 -44.87 -3.00
CA LEU A 21 9.68 -44.75 -1.79
C LEU A 21 11.18 -44.89 -2.06
N GLU A 22 11.58 -45.54 -3.15
CA GLU A 22 12.99 -45.76 -3.50
C GLU A 22 13.61 -44.54 -4.20
N ARG A 23 12.77 -43.64 -4.74
CA ARG A 23 13.18 -42.50 -5.58
C ARG A 23 13.01 -41.14 -4.92
N TRP A 24 12.61 -41.10 -3.65
CA TRP A 24 12.32 -39.85 -2.94
C TRP A 24 13.51 -38.88 -2.92
N ALA A 25 14.75 -39.40 -2.90
CA ALA A 25 15.97 -38.60 -2.83
C ALA A 25 16.25 -37.81 -4.13
N ASP A 26 15.71 -38.27 -5.26
CA ASP A 26 15.89 -37.64 -6.57
C ASP A 26 14.83 -36.55 -6.85
N VAL A 27 13.82 -36.45 -5.98
CA VAL A 27 12.72 -35.49 -6.13
C VAL A 27 13.10 -34.16 -5.52
N GLN A 28 12.90 -33.09 -6.29
CA GLN A 28 13.07 -31.72 -5.82
C GLN A 28 11.70 -31.07 -5.70
N VAL A 29 11.39 -30.56 -4.51
CA VAL A 29 10.17 -29.79 -4.28
C VAL A 29 10.54 -28.36 -3.93
N THR A 30 9.86 -27.42 -4.59
CA THR A 30 9.99 -26.00 -4.29
C THR A 30 8.63 -25.39 -3.94
N LEU A 31 8.64 -24.45 -3.01
CA LEU A 31 7.50 -23.65 -2.60
C LEU A 31 7.83 -22.18 -2.86
N ASN A 32 7.10 -21.55 -3.79
CA ASN A 32 7.40 -20.21 -4.30
C ASN A 32 8.88 -20.07 -4.75
N GLY A 33 9.46 -21.14 -5.29
CA GLY A 33 10.87 -21.21 -5.69
C GLY A 33 11.86 -21.52 -4.58
N ARG A 34 11.45 -21.55 -3.30
CA ARG A 34 12.30 -21.99 -2.18
C ARG A 34 12.33 -23.52 -2.12
N PRO A 35 13.50 -24.17 -2.09
CA PRO A 35 13.59 -25.63 -1.96
C PRO A 35 13.07 -26.09 -0.59
N LEU A 36 12.30 -27.17 -0.58
CA LEU A 36 11.83 -27.87 0.61
C LEU A 36 12.49 -29.24 0.72
N ALA A 37 12.72 -29.68 1.95
CA ALA A 37 13.30 -30.99 2.22
C ALA A 37 12.24 -32.08 2.00
N VAL A 38 12.53 -33.02 1.11
CA VAL A 38 11.73 -34.24 0.94
C VAL A 38 12.20 -35.26 1.97
N ARG A 39 11.28 -36.01 2.57
CA ARG A 39 11.59 -37.07 3.54
C ARG A 39 10.58 -38.20 3.44
N VAL A 40 10.86 -39.31 4.11
CA VAL A 40 9.93 -40.45 4.22
C VAL A 40 9.41 -40.52 5.65
N GLU A 41 8.09 -40.40 5.81
CA GLU A 41 7.42 -40.46 7.12
C GLU A 41 6.23 -41.41 7.08
N ARG A 42 5.85 -41.96 8.25
CA ARG A 42 4.63 -42.75 8.39
C ARG A 42 3.43 -41.82 8.56
N VAL A 43 2.58 -41.73 7.54
CA VAL A 43 1.31 -41.01 7.59
C VAL A 43 0.19 -42.03 7.73
N ALA A 44 -0.59 -41.95 8.82
CA ALA A 44 -1.62 -42.94 9.16
C ALA A 44 -1.10 -44.39 9.18
N GLY A 45 0.13 -44.59 9.67
CA GLY A 45 0.78 -45.91 9.78
C GLY A 45 1.46 -46.42 8.50
N VAL A 46 1.28 -45.75 7.36
CA VAL A 46 1.85 -46.16 6.06
C VAL A 46 3.04 -45.27 5.70
N PRO A 47 4.21 -45.81 5.28
CA PRO A 47 5.32 -45.00 4.81
C PRO A 47 4.93 -44.25 3.53
N ARG A 48 5.13 -42.93 3.54
CA ARG A 48 4.83 -42.03 2.43
C ARG A 48 5.98 -41.04 2.24
N VAL A 49 6.20 -40.62 0.99
CA VAL A 49 7.09 -39.50 0.70
C VAL A 49 6.37 -38.21 1.08
N THR A 50 6.94 -37.47 2.02
CA THR A 50 6.37 -36.25 2.59
C THR A 50 7.31 -35.07 2.40
N VAL A 51 6.70 -33.90 2.29
CA VAL A 51 7.43 -32.63 2.29
C VAL A 51 6.79 -31.77 3.38
N PRO A 52 7.43 -31.65 4.56
CA PRO A 52 7.01 -30.66 5.54
C PRO A 52 7.15 -29.28 4.92
N TRP A 53 6.17 -28.42 5.16
CA TRP A 53 6.35 -26.99 4.97
C TRP A 53 6.18 -26.25 6.29
N ASP A 54 6.91 -25.15 6.41
CA ASP A 54 6.79 -24.28 7.57
C ASP A 54 5.41 -23.61 7.61
N ARG A 55 5.12 -22.95 8.73
CA ARG A 55 3.89 -22.16 8.90
C ARG A 55 3.77 -21.13 7.78
N ALA A 56 2.63 -21.14 7.11
CA ALA A 56 2.36 -20.30 5.96
C ALA A 56 1.20 -19.33 6.26
N GLY A 57 1.39 -18.05 5.95
CA GLY A 57 0.33 -17.05 6.02
C GLY A 57 -0.75 -17.26 4.94
N ALA A 58 -1.80 -16.44 4.98
CA ALA A 58 -2.79 -16.40 3.91
C ALA A 58 -2.10 -16.06 2.59
N GLY A 59 -2.64 -16.53 1.46
CA GLY A 59 -2.05 -16.25 0.16
C GLY A 59 -2.06 -17.40 -0.83
N ARG A 60 -1.41 -17.15 -1.96
CA ARG A 60 -1.20 -18.12 -3.03
C ARG A 60 0.20 -18.71 -2.90
N TRP A 61 0.24 -20.03 -2.85
CA TRP A 61 1.46 -20.79 -2.68
C TRP A 61 1.66 -21.70 -3.88
N ARG A 62 2.67 -21.43 -4.69
CA ARG A 62 3.04 -22.28 -5.83
C ARG A 62 3.94 -23.39 -5.32
N VAL A 63 3.47 -24.62 -5.47
CA VAL A 63 4.26 -25.82 -5.27
C VAL A 63 4.71 -26.32 -6.63
N ALA A 64 6.00 -26.56 -6.79
CA ALA A 64 6.55 -27.22 -7.98
C ALA A 64 7.34 -28.45 -7.55
N VAL A 65 6.99 -29.59 -8.12
CA VAL A 65 7.62 -30.89 -7.89
C VAL A 65 8.32 -31.31 -9.17
N ARG A 66 9.63 -31.54 -9.08
CA ARG A 66 10.45 -32.03 -10.18
C ARG A 66 10.96 -33.43 -9.85
N ASP A 67 10.70 -34.37 -10.75
CA ASP A 67 11.24 -35.74 -10.74
C ASP A 67 11.87 -36.01 -12.11
N GLY A 68 13.21 -35.93 -12.18
CA GLY A 68 13.94 -35.99 -13.44
C GLY A 68 13.50 -34.91 -14.44
N ALA A 69 12.98 -35.33 -15.59
CA ALA A 69 12.48 -34.45 -16.65
C ALA A 69 11.01 -33.99 -16.43
N SER A 70 10.29 -34.60 -15.49
CA SER A 70 8.90 -34.29 -15.21
C SER A 70 8.80 -33.12 -14.25
N LEU A 71 7.97 -32.13 -14.59
CA LEU A 71 7.63 -30.99 -13.73
C LEU A 71 6.12 -30.93 -13.54
N ALA A 72 5.68 -31.01 -12.28
CA ALA A 72 4.30 -30.80 -11.88
C ALA A 72 4.20 -29.52 -11.05
N GLU A 73 3.26 -28.63 -11.40
CA GLU A 73 2.98 -27.42 -10.64
C GLU A 73 1.55 -27.44 -10.10
N ALA A 74 1.39 -26.97 -8.87
CA ALA A 74 0.09 -26.73 -8.25
C ALA A 74 0.09 -25.37 -7.53
N VAL A 75 -1.06 -24.71 -7.50
CA VAL A 75 -1.27 -23.50 -6.70
C VAL A 75 -2.22 -23.84 -5.57
N ILE A 76 -1.78 -23.56 -4.35
CA ILE A 76 -2.53 -23.76 -3.12
C ILE A 76 -2.96 -22.39 -2.59
N HIS A 77 -4.21 -22.29 -2.16
CA HIS A 77 -4.77 -21.07 -1.58
C HIS A 77 -5.01 -21.27 -0.09
N ILE A 78 -4.21 -20.60 0.74
CA ILE A 78 -4.43 -20.55 2.19
C ILE A 78 -5.31 -19.32 2.47
N ARG A 79 -6.49 -19.57 3.06
CA ARG A 79 -7.42 -18.50 3.44
C ARG A 79 -7.03 -17.90 4.80
N SER A 80 -7.43 -16.64 5.01
CA SER A 80 -7.25 -15.99 6.32
C SER A 80 -8.10 -16.69 7.38
N ALA A 81 -7.53 -16.92 8.56
CA ALA A 81 -8.24 -17.56 9.66
C ALA A 81 -9.14 -16.60 10.45
N LYS A 82 -8.80 -15.30 10.50
CA LYS A 82 -9.50 -14.28 11.32
C LYS A 82 -10.46 -13.37 10.55
N LEU A 83 -10.18 -13.15 9.27
CA LEU A 83 -11.07 -12.42 8.36
C LEU A 83 -11.70 -13.41 7.40
N SER A 84 -13.02 -13.32 7.26
CA SER A 84 -13.73 -13.97 6.16
C SER A 84 -13.29 -13.37 4.81
N ASP A 85 -13.50 -14.11 3.72
CA ASP A 85 -13.21 -13.61 2.37
C ASP A 85 -13.95 -12.30 2.07
N ALA A 86 -15.17 -12.14 2.62
CA ALA A 86 -15.95 -10.90 2.53
C ALA A 86 -15.32 -9.74 3.31
N ALA A 87 -14.83 -9.98 4.53
CA ALA A 87 -14.16 -8.95 5.33
C ALA A 87 -12.82 -8.55 4.68
N LEU A 88 -12.05 -9.50 4.16
CA LEU A 88 -10.81 -9.19 3.42
C LEU A 88 -11.11 -8.36 2.16
N ALA A 89 -12.13 -8.73 1.38
CA ALA A 89 -12.54 -7.96 0.21
C ALA A 89 -12.97 -6.54 0.59
N ALA A 90 -13.74 -6.38 1.66
CA ALA A 90 -14.14 -5.06 2.17
C ALA A 90 -12.94 -4.21 2.64
N MET A 91 -11.95 -4.84 3.28
CA MET A 91 -10.70 -4.15 3.68
C MET A 91 -9.94 -3.62 2.47
N VAL A 92 -9.80 -4.44 1.43
CA VAL A 92 -9.13 -4.07 0.18
C VAL A 92 -9.91 -2.95 -0.52
N GLU A 93 -11.23 -3.07 -0.61
CA GLU A 93 -12.10 -2.02 -1.17
C GLU A 93 -11.96 -0.69 -0.41
N ASP A 94 -11.94 -0.75 0.93
CA ASP A 94 -11.73 0.41 1.80
C ASP A 94 -10.41 1.11 1.51
N LEU A 95 -9.31 0.35 1.48
CA LEU A 95 -7.96 0.86 1.26
C LEU A 95 -7.75 1.43 -0.14
N GLU A 96 -8.36 0.84 -1.16
CA GLU A 96 -8.17 1.24 -2.54
C GLU A 96 -9.08 2.40 -2.95
N THR A 97 -10.27 2.51 -2.36
CA THR A 97 -11.31 3.43 -2.85
C THR A 97 -11.88 4.36 -1.79
N ARG A 98 -12.36 3.81 -0.66
CA ARG A 98 -13.21 4.56 0.27
C ARG A 98 -12.40 5.44 1.19
N LEU A 99 -11.42 4.87 1.90
CA LEU A 99 -10.64 5.56 2.92
C LEU A 99 -9.76 6.68 2.33
N PRO A 100 -9.00 6.47 1.23
CA PRO A 100 -8.21 7.56 0.66
C PRO A 100 -9.06 8.76 0.25
N ALA A 101 -10.21 8.50 -0.38
CA ALA A 101 -11.14 9.56 -0.79
C ALA A 101 -11.75 10.28 0.42
N SER A 102 -12.21 9.53 1.41
CA SER A 102 -12.80 10.10 2.62
C SER A 102 -11.79 10.95 3.40
N VAL A 103 -10.54 10.49 3.53
CA VAL A 103 -9.46 11.25 4.17
C VAL A 103 -9.15 12.55 3.41
N ALA A 104 -9.00 12.49 2.08
CA ALA A 104 -8.74 13.67 1.28
C ALA A 104 -9.88 14.71 1.41
N ILE A 105 -11.14 14.27 1.43
CA ILE A 105 -12.29 15.16 1.61
C ILE A 105 -12.39 15.71 3.02
N GLY A 106 -12.12 14.88 4.04
CA GLY A 106 -12.09 15.31 5.43
C GLY A 106 -11.06 16.43 5.64
N LEU A 107 -9.87 16.27 5.05
CA LEU A 107 -8.83 17.30 5.05
C LEU A 107 -9.27 18.58 4.31
N ASP A 108 -9.91 18.46 3.15
CA ASP A 108 -10.42 19.60 2.38
C ASP A 108 -11.48 20.39 3.15
N ARG A 109 -12.46 19.69 3.76
CA ARG A 109 -13.50 20.29 4.60
C ARG A 109 -12.95 21.06 5.79
N LEU A 110 -11.79 20.64 6.30
CA LEU A 110 -11.08 21.29 7.40
C LEU A 110 -10.07 22.36 6.93
N GLY A 111 -10.04 22.67 5.62
CA GLY A 111 -9.28 23.77 5.04
C GLY A 111 -7.85 23.41 4.58
N ALA A 112 -7.50 22.14 4.42
CA ALA A 112 -6.12 21.73 4.13
C ALA A 112 -5.56 22.18 2.77
N PHE A 113 -6.42 22.50 1.78
CA PHE A 113 -5.98 22.64 0.38
C PHE A 113 -6.28 23.99 -0.29
N ALA A 114 -6.52 25.05 0.48
CA ALA A 114 -6.64 26.43 -0.02
C ALA A 114 -7.48 26.56 -1.33
N GLY A 115 -8.65 25.90 -1.39
CA GLY A 115 -9.60 26.05 -2.51
C GLY A 115 -9.57 24.95 -3.58
N LEU A 116 -8.84 23.85 -3.40
CA LEU A 116 -8.96 22.67 -4.26
C LEU A 116 -10.22 21.85 -3.90
N SER A 117 -11.31 22.00 -4.65
CA SER A 117 -12.51 21.18 -4.43
C SER A 117 -12.29 19.73 -4.89
N PHE A 118 -12.17 18.82 -3.93
CA PHE A 118 -12.25 17.38 -4.21
C PHE A 118 -13.71 16.99 -4.41
N ARG A 119 -14.03 16.36 -5.54
CA ARG A 119 -15.38 15.81 -5.72
C ARG A 119 -15.59 14.67 -4.70
N PRO A 120 -16.73 14.63 -4.00
CA PRO A 120 -17.06 13.48 -3.17
C PRO A 120 -17.04 12.21 -4.03
N PRO A 121 -16.50 11.08 -3.55
CA PRO A 121 -16.67 9.83 -4.27
C PRO A 121 -18.18 9.58 -4.34
N GLY A 122 -18.73 9.51 -5.54
CA GLY A 122 -19.80 8.53 -5.72
C GLY A 122 -19.21 7.16 -5.37
N PRO A 123 -19.96 6.25 -4.73
CA PRO A 123 -19.53 4.88 -4.57
C PRO A 123 -19.43 4.28 -5.96
N ALA A 124 -18.27 4.42 -6.59
CA ALA A 124 -18.06 3.82 -7.89
C ALA A 124 -17.75 2.37 -7.65
N THR A 125 -18.79 1.57 -7.81
CA THR A 125 -18.75 0.12 -7.72
C THR A 125 -17.64 -0.43 -8.63
N LEU A 126 -17.12 -1.61 -8.30
CA LEU A 126 -16.15 -2.32 -9.16
C LEU A 126 -16.62 -2.39 -10.63
N ALA A 127 -17.93 -2.44 -10.87
CA ALA A 127 -18.52 -2.39 -12.21
C ALA A 127 -18.30 -1.05 -12.92
N GLN A 128 -18.45 0.09 -12.23
CA GLN A 128 -18.20 1.41 -12.82
C GLN A 128 -16.72 1.60 -13.15
N GLU A 129 -15.83 1.17 -12.26
CA GLU A 129 -14.40 1.22 -12.54
C GLU A 129 -13.99 0.30 -13.69
N PHE A 130 -14.54 -0.92 -13.72
CA PHE A 130 -14.32 -1.83 -14.83
C PHE A 130 -14.71 -1.17 -16.16
N GLU A 131 -15.85 -0.48 -16.19
CA GLU A 131 -16.30 0.24 -17.38
C GLU A 131 -15.38 1.42 -17.74
N GLU A 132 -14.91 2.22 -16.76
CA GLU A 132 -13.92 3.28 -16.99
C GLU A 132 -12.62 2.72 -17.62
N ILE A 133 -12.12 1.60 -17.10
CA ILE A 133 -10.90 0.95 -17.61
C ILE A 133 -11.11 0.34 -18.98
N ARG A 134 -12.26 -0.29 -19.20
CA ARG A 134 -12.64 -0.82 -20.50
C ARG A 134 -12.65 0.30 -21.55
N GLN A 135 -13.27 1.44 -21.24
CA GLN A 135 -13.27 2.61 -22.12
C GLN A 135 -11.87 3.18 -22.35
N ALA A 136 -11.01 3.22 -21.34
CA ALA A 136 -9.61 3.66 -21.51
C ALA A 136 -8.81 2.73 -22.43
N LEU A 137 -9.05 1.42 -22.36
CA LEU A 137 -8.35 0.40 -23.15
C LEU A 137 -8.86 0.30 -24.58
N GLU A 138 -10.17 0.24 -24.76
CA GLU A 138 -10.84 0.00 -26.04
C GLU A 138 -11.16 1.29 -26.80
N GLY A 139 -11.31 2.41 -26.08
CA GLY A 139 -11.72 3.69 -26.62
C GLY A 139 -13.22 3.97 -26.42
N ALA A 140 -13.63 5.20 -26.70
CA ALA A 140 -15.02 5.63 -26.62
C ALA A 140 -15.31 6.75 -27.64
N ALA A 141 -16.54 6.77 -28.18
CA ALA A 141 -17.06 7.85 -29.04
C ALA A 141 -16.12 8.24 -30.19
N GLY A 142 -15.61 7.25 -30.95
CA GLY A 142 -14.75 7.48 -32.12
C GLY A 142 -13.29 7.79 -31.81
N ARG A 143 -12.87 7.74 -30.53
CA ARG A 143 -11.46 7.91 -30.12
C ARG A 143 -10.80 6.54 -29.89
N PRO A 144 -9.58 6.31 -30.41
CA PRO A 144 -8.90 5.03 -30.24
C PRO A 144 -8.48 4.86 -28.76
N GLY A 145 -8.69 3.67 -28.23
CA GLY A 145 -8.25 3.32 -26.87
C GLY A 145 -6.74 3.13 -26.76
N LEU A 146 -6.27 2.91 -25.53
CA LEU A 146 -4.86 2.70 -25.25
C LEU A 146 -4.28 1.48 -26.00
N ILE A 147 -5.04 0.40 -26.18
CA ILE A 147 -4.59 -0.79 -26.92
C ILE A 147 -4.22 -0.43 -28.36
N GLU A 148 -5.10 0.28 -29.06
CA GLU A 148 -4.85 0.72 -30.43
C GLU A 148 -3.71 1.76 -30.48
N THR A 149 -3.71 2.69 -29.52
CA THR A 149 -2.69 3.72 -29.41
C THR A 149 -1.29 3.12 -29.26
N LEU A 150 -1.09 2.15 -28.36
CA LEU A 150 0.18 1.46 -28.19
C LEU A 150 0.61 0.71 -29.45
N ASN A 151 -0.32 0.03 -30.14
CA ASN A 151 -0.02 -0.64 -31.41
C ASN A 151 0.40 0.34 -32.52
N ARG A 152 -0.17 1.55 -32.57
CA ARG A 152 0.23 2.60 -33.52
C ARG A 152 1.61 3.15 -33.17
N LEU A 153 1.83 3.47 -31.88
CA LEU A 153 3.11 4.01 -31.40
C LEU A 153 4.27 3.01 -31.50
N GLY A 154 3.99 1.71 -31.38
CA GLY A 154 4.99 0.66 -31.61
C GLY A 154 5.57 0.66 -33.03
N ARG A 155 4.82 1.16 -34.02
CA ARG A 155 5.26 1.25 -35.42
C ARG A 155 5.97 2.57 -35.73
N ASP A 156 5.53 3.65 -35.10
CA ASP A 156 6.03 5.00 -35.36
C ASP A 156 6.16 5.79 -34.05
N PRO A 157 7.15 5.46 -33.20
CA PRO A 157 7.38 6.18 -31.96
C PRO A 157 7.98 7.56 -32.23
N HIS A 158 7.71 8.52 -31.36
CA HIS A 158 8.42 9.78 -31.35
C HIS A 158 9.87 9.56 -30.93
N VAL A 159 10.79 10.09 -31.74
CA VAL A 159 12.22 10.02 -31.54
C VAL A 159 12.75 11.44 -31.65
N VAL A 160 13.62 11.80 -30.70
CA VAL A 160 14.41 13.03 -30.78
C VAL A 160 15.88 12.66 -30.77
N LEU A 161 16.72 13.54 -31.29
CA LEU A 161 18.15 13.43 -31.15
C LEU A 161 18.53 14.00 -29.77
N ALA A 162 19.29 13.22 -28.99
CA ALA A 162 19.83 13.67 -27.71
C ALA A 162 21.36 13.56 -27.73
N ASP A 163 22.00 14.56 -27.14
CA ASP A 163 23.45 14.55 -26.98
C ASP A 163 23.85 13.59 -25.86
N ARG A 164 24.66 12.61 -26.23
CA ARG A 164 25.32 11.70 -25.33
C ARG A 164 26.78 12.10 -25.19
N GLU A 165 27.16 12.45 -23.97
CA GLU A 165 28.54 12.80 -23.62
C GLU A 165 29.37 11.52 -23.41
N ILE A 166 30.41 11.32 -24.23
CA ILE A 166 31.31 10.17 -24.13
C ILE A 166 32.76 10.64 -24.00
N TRP A 167 33.47 10.13 -23.00
CA TRP A 167 34.91 10.36 -22.88
C TRP A 167 35.66 9.66 -24.01
N THR A 168 36.31 10.45 -24.86
CA THR A 168 36.98 9.98 -26.07
C THR A 168 38.42 10.51 -26.07
N PRO A 169 39.41 9.75 -26.56
CA PRO A 169 40.77 10.26 -26.75
C PRO A 169 40.75 11.59 -27.50
N ALA A 170 41.54 12.57 -27.05
CA ALA A 170 41.49 13.95 -27.52
C ALA A 170 41.62 14.04 -29.05
N GLU A 171 42.44 13.18 -29.65
CA GLU A 171 42.68 13.07 -31.09
C GLU A 171 41.52 12.45 -31.89
N ARG A 172 40.52 11.85 -31.22
CA ARG A 172 39.34 11.22 -31.85
C ARG A 172 38.03 11.95 -31.58
N VAL A 173 38.08 13.06 -30.83
CA VAL A 173 36.90 13.86 -30.49
C VAL A 173 36.42 14.61 -31.72
N ARG A 174 35.12 14.56 -32.00
CA ARG A 174 34.51 15.21 -33.17
C ARG A 174 33.75 16.48 -32.79
N ARG A 175 33.07 16.44 -31.64
CA ARG A 175 32.26 17.53 -31.09
C ARG A 175 32.63 17.73 -29.63
N PRO A 176 33.72 18.46 -29.33
CA PRO A 176 34.12 18.72 -27.96
C PRO A 176 33.06 19.54 -27.23
N VAL A 177 32.81 19.24 -25.95
CA VAL A 177 31.91 20.02 -25.08
C VAL A 177 32.73 21.00 -24.24
N PRO A 178 32.78 22.31 -24.56
CA PRO A 178 33.70 23.26 -23.91
C PRO A 178 33.47 23.36 -22.39
N GLY A 179 32.21 23.30 -21.95
CA GLY A 179 31.84 23.34 -20.52
C GLY A 179 32.37 22.15 -19.70
N ARG A 180 32.87 21.09 -20.34
CA ARG A 180 33.47 19.92 -19.68
C ARG A 180 35.00 19.95 -19.65
N LEU A 181 35.64 21.00 -20.18
CA LEU A 181 37.11 21.09 -20.23
C LEU A 181 37.73 21.11 -18.82
N ALA A 182 37.13 21.85 -17.88
CA ALA A 182 37.60 21.86 -16.48
C ALA A 182 37.57 20.47 -15.85
N ALA A 183 36.52 19.68 -16.12
CA ALA A 183 36.41 18.31 -15.67
C ALA A 183 37.46 17.39 -16.33
N ALA A 184 37.82 17.66 -17.59
CA ALA A 184 38.88 16.93 -18.29
C ALA A 184 40.26 17.22 -17.70
N LEU A 185 40.54 18.49 -17.36
CA LEU A 185 41.80 18.91 -16.74
C LEU A 185 41.95 18.41 -15.29
N GLY A 186 40.86 18.38 -14.53
CA GLY A 186 40.85 17.92 -13.13
C GLY A 186 40.84 16.40 -12.96
N ARG A 187 40.73 15.63 -14.05
CA ARG A 187 40.67 14.17 -13.97
C ARG A 187 42.07 13.57 -13.79
N ALA A 188 42.27 12.86 -12.68
CA ALA A 188 43.55 12.20 -12.38
C ALA A 188 43.99 11.27 -13.53
N GLY A 189 45.26 11.38 -13.93
CA GLY A 189 45.85 10.59 -15.01
C GLY A 189 45.37 10.94 -16.42
N ASN A 190 44.62 12.04 -16.60
CA ASN A 190 44.08 12.45 -17.90
C ASN A 190 44.89 13.57 -18.57
N LEU A 191 46.14 13.81 -18.17
CA LEU A 191 46.97 14.88 -18.72
C LEU A 191 48.25 14.31 -19.34
N THR A 192 48.72 14.93 -20.43
CA THR A 192 50.07 14.73 -20.97
C THR A 192 51.12 15.43 -20.11
N ALA A 193 52.40 15.24 -20.42
CA ALA A 193 53.50 15.96 -19.78
C ALA A 193 53.37 17.49 -19.95
N GLU A 194 52.79 17.94 -21.06
CA GLU A 194 52.52 19.34 -21.42
C GLU A 194 51.22 19.87 -20.79
N ARG A 195 50.59 19.12 -19.88
CA ARG A 195 49.33 19.45 -19.20
C ARG A 195 48.13 19.59 -20.16
N LEU A 196 48.15 18.90 -21.29
CA LEU A 196 47.01 18.82 -22.21
C LEU A 196 46.14 17.59 -21.88
N PRO A 197 44.80 17.68 -22.01
CA PRO A 197 43.92 16.53 -21.78
C PRO A 197 44.17 15.38 -22.76
N LEU A 198 44.37 14.17 -22.24
CA LEU A 198 44.45 12.92 -23.01
C LEU A 198 43.08 12.49 -23.54
N ARG A 199 42.01 12.76 -22.79
CA ARG A 199 40.63 12.49 -23.19
C ARG A 199 39.76 13.73 -22.95
N LEU A 200 38.87 13.99 -23.89
CA LEU A 200 37.84 15.03 -23.80
C LEU A 200 36.45 14.41 -23.91
N VAL A 201 35.44 15.17 -23.50
CA VAL A 201 34.04 14.79 -23.71
C VAL A 201 33.66 15.11 -25.15
N ASP A 202 33.23 14.08 -25.88
CA ASP A 202 32.68 14.14 -27.23
C ASP A 202 31.15 14.03 -27.14
N ALA A 203 30.42 15.04 -27.60
CA ALA A 203 28.96 15.03 -27.67
C ALA A 203 28.49 14.34 -28.96
N ARG A 204 27.84 13.19 -28.80
CA ARG A 204 27.27 12.43 -29.92
C ARG A 204 25.76 12.53 -29.90
N SER A 205 25.20 12.98 -31.02
CA SER A 205 23.77 13.04 -31.22
C SER A 205 23.23 11.64 -31.57
N GLU A 206 22.59 10.98 -30.62
CA GLU A 206 21.99 9.65 -30.79
C GLU A 206 20.45 9.76 -30.73
N PRO A 207 19.70 8.97 -31.53
CA PRO A 207 18.25 8.91 -31.42
C PRO A 207 17.84 8.34 -30.07
N THR A 208 16.89 8.99 -29.40
CA THR A 208 16.30 8.51 -28.15
C THR A 208 14.79 8.54 -28.19
N HIS A 209 14.18 7.53 -27.58
CA HIS A 209 12.75 7.48 -27.33
C HIS A 209 12.37 8.16 -26.00
N ASP A 210 13.34 8.59 -25.20
CA ASP A 210 13.09 9.15 -23.87
C ASP A 210 12.60 10.62 -23.94
N THR A 211 11.45 10.82 -24.60
CA THR A 211 10.79 12.11 -24.79
C THR A 211 9.70 12.33 -23.75
N TYR A 212 9.31 13.57 -23.53
CA TYR A 212 8.20 13.91 -22.63
C TYR A 212 6.90 13.18 -23.00
N GLU A 213 6.59 13.11 -24.29
CA GLU A 213 5.39 12.46 -24.81
C GLU A 213 5.39 10.95 -24.58
N ASN A 214 6.54 10.30 -24.80
CA ASN A 214 6.67 8.87 -24.52
C ASN A 214 6.63 8.59 -23.02
N ARG A 215 7.15 9.47 -22.17
CA ARG A 215 7.02 9.37 -20.71
C ARG A 215 5.56 9.48 -20.27
N LEU A 216 4.78 10.36 -20.90
CA LEU A 216 3.33 10.47 -20.67
C LEU A 216 2.60 9.19 -21.08
N VAL A 217 2.90 8.64 -22.25
CA VAL A 217 2.30 7.37 -22.71
C VAL A 217 2.66 6.21 -21.78
N ARG A 218 3.93 6.12 -21.35
CA ARG A 218 4.39 5.14 -20.37
C ARG A 218 3.60 5.27 -19.07
N GLU A 219 3.47 6.49 -18.56
CA GLU A 219 2.73 6.76 -17.33
C GLU A 219 1.25 6.33 -17.46
N PHE A 220 0.59 6.65 -18.58
CA PHE A 220 -0.79 6.20 -18.85
C PHE A 220 -0.89 4.67 -18.87
N ARG A 221 0.05 3.99 -19.54
CA ARG A 221 0.14 2.52 -19.60
C ARG A 221 0.29 1.91 -18.21
N ASP A 222 1.24 2.39 -17.43
CA ASP A 222 1.57 1.82 -16.13
C ASP A 222 0.38 1.97 -15.16
N GLN A 223 -0.39 3.05 -15.26
CA GLN A 223 -1.61 3.26 -14.45
C GLN A 223 -2.77 2.35 -14.84
N VAL A 224 -3.04 2.20 -16.13
CA VAL A 224 -4.08 1.27 -16.61
C VAL A 224 -3.73 -0.16 -16.23
N ASP A 225 -2.44 -0.52 -16.30
CA ASP A 225 -1.95 -1.83 -15.85
C ASP A 225 -2.21 -2.08 -14.36
N GLY A 226 -1.92 -1.09 -13.51
CA GLY A 226 -2.17 -1.17 -12.07
C GLY A 226 -3.66 -1.39 -11.74
N ARG A 227 -4.56 -0.59 -12.34
CA ARG A 227 -6.00 -0.73 -12.14
C ARG A 227 -6.56 -2.05 -12.69
N LEU A 228 -6.02 -2.55 -13.81
CA LEU A 228 -6.37 -3.88 -14.32
C LEU A 228 -6.00 -5.00 -13.34
N ARG A 229 -4.76 -4.98 -12.80
CA ARG A 229 -4.30 -5.97 -11.82
C ARG A 229 -5.18 -5.98 -10.58
N ARG A 230 -5.60 -4.81 -10.11
CA ARG A 230 -6.56 -4.66 -9.03
C ARG A 230 -7.89 -5.34 -9.34
N LEU A 231 -8.51 -5.04 -10.49
CA LEU A 231 -9.78 -5.67 -10.89
C LEU A 231 -9.65 -7.20 -10.98
N GLU A 232 -8.49 -7.72 -11.41
CA GLU A 232 -8.21 -9.16 -11.43
C GLU A 232 -8.19 -9.76 -10.00
N THR A 233 -7.60 -9.05 -9.04
CA THR A 233 -7.62 -9.43 -7.63
C THR A 233 -9.03 -9.41 -7.06
N CYS A 234 -9.81 -8.36 -7.30
CA CYS A 234 -11.20 -8.27 -6.84
C CYS A 234 -12.08 -9.37 -7.44
N ALA A 235 -11.88 -9.72 -8.73
CA ALA A 235 -12.54 -10.87 -9.34
C ALA A 235 -12.14 -12.20 -8.70
N GLY A 236 -10.92 -12.31 -8.15
CA GLY A 236 -10.50 -13.48 -7.37
C GLY A 236 -11.17 -13.59 -6.00
N LEU A 237 -11.67 -12.49 -5.44
CA LEU A 237 -12.25 -12.42 -4.09
C LEU A 237 -13.79 -12.32 -4.09
N SER A 238 -14.39 -11.76 -5.15
CA SER A 238 -15.83 -11.55 -5.28
C SER A 238 -16.42 -12.40 -6.41
N ALA A 239 -17.14 -13.46 -6.04
CA ALA A 239 -17.79 -14.37 -7.00
C ALA A 239 -18.81 -13.64 -7.90
N GLY A 240 -19.54 -12.65 -7.36
CA GLY A 240 -20.52 -11.87 -8.12
C GLY A 240 -19.86 -11.01 -9.21
N PHE A 241 -18.76 -10.33 -8.87
CA PHE A 241 -18.00 -9.56 -9.87
C PHE A 241 -17.29 -10.47 -10.87
N ALA A 242 -16.75 -11.61 -10.42
CA ALA A 242 -16.12 -12.60 -11.28
C ALA A 242 -17.09 -13.12 -12.35
N ALA A 243 -18.32 -13.45 -11.96
CA ALA A 243 -19.36 -13.91 -12.88
C ALA A 243 -19.75 -12.84 -13.90
N ALA A 244 -19.79 -11.57 -13.48
CA ALA A 244 -20.22 -10.46 -14.34
C ALA A 244 -19.13 -9.99 -15.32
N ALA A 245 -17.87 -9.95 -14.90
CA ALA A 245 -16.80 -9.26 -15.65
C ALA A 245 -15.54 -10.10 -15.89
N GLY A 246 -15.40 -11.28 -15.28
CA GLY A 246 -14.14 -12.04 -15.24
C GLY A 246 -13.60 -12.44 -16.62
N ASP A 247 -14.46 -12.93 -17.52
CA ASP A 247 -14.05 -13.36 -18.86
C ASP A 247 -13.61 -12.18 -19.73
N ILE A 248 -14.37 -11.09 -19.68
CA ILE A 248 -14.08 -9.86 -20.41
C ILE A 248 -12.77 -9.26 -19.90
N LEU A 249 -12.58 -9.22 -18.57
CA LEU A 249 -11.36 -8.74 -17.94
C LEU A 249 -10.13 -9.54 -18.37
N ARG A 250 -10.22 -10.88 -18.41
CA ARG A 250 -9.13 -11.74 -18.91
C ARG A 250 -8.82 -11.46 -20.39
N GLY A 251 -9.84 -11.29 -21.22
CA GLY A 251 -9.68 -10.94 -22.64
C GLY A 251 -9.00 -9.58 -22.84
N LEU A 252 -9.44 -8.55 -22.09
CA LEU A 252 -8.84 -7.22 -22.08
C LEU A 252 -7.37 -7.27 -21.63
N ARG A 253 -7.07 -8.01 -20.57
CA ARG A 253 -5.69 -8.20 -20.08
C ARG A 253 -4.79 -8.79 -21.16
N ALA A 254 -5.24 -9.83 -21.85
CA ALA A 254 -4.45 -10.49 -22.88
C ALA A 254 -4.14 -9.54 -24.06
N ARG A 255 -5.16 -8.81 -24.54
CA ARG A 255 -5.02 -7.81 -25.62
C ARG A 255 -4.11 -6.65 -25.21
N PHE A 256 -4.28 -6.14 -24.00
CA PHE A 256 -3.44 -5.08 -23.46
C PHE A 256 -1.97 -5.50 -23.33
N ARG A 257 -1.69 -6.70 -22.81
CA ARG A 257 -0.31 -7.25 -22.76
C ARG A 257 0.31 -7.38 -24.15
N ALA A 258 -0.46 -7.79 -25.15
CA ALA A 258 0.02 -7.85 -26.54
C ALA A 258 0.38 -6.45 -27.08
N ALA A 259 -0.45 -5.44 -26.81
CA ALA A 259 -0.17 -4.07 -27.20
C ALA A 259 1.04 -3.46 -26.47
N CYS A 260 1.23 -3.77 -25.18
CA CYS A 260 2.44 -3.40 -24.44
C CYS A 260 3.70 -3.99 -25.09
N ARG A 261 3.67 -5.25 -25.52
CA ARG A 261 4.78 -5.86 -26.27
C ARG A 261 5.05 -5.17 -27.61
N ALA A 262 3.99 -4.77 -28.32
CA ALA A 262 4.14 -4.01 -29.56
C ALA A 262 4.81 -2.63 -29.32
N ALA A 263 4.62 -2.04 -28.15
CA ALA A 263 5.23 -0.78 -27.72
C ALA A 263 6.42 -0.96 -26.76
N ALA A 264 7.21 -2.04 -26.91
CA ALA A 264 8.32 -2.37 -26.00
C ALA A 264 9.38 -1.25 -25.87
N PHE A 265 9.46 -0.32 -26.83
CA PHE A 265 10.34 0.85 -26.75
C PHE A 265 10.08 1.70 -25.49
N LEU A 266 8.86 1.68 -24.94
CA LEU A 266 8.48 2.41 -23.73
C LEU A 266 9.16 1.86 -22.46
N ASP A 267 9.66 0.63 -22.47
CA ASP A 267 10.32 0.03 -21.31
C ASP A 267 11.67 0.72 -21.00
N GLY A 268 12.30 1.32 -22.02
CA GLY A 268 13.52 2.11 -21.90
C GLY A 268 13.29 3.62 -21.68
N VAL A 269 12.04 4.10 -21.65
CA VAL A 269 11.70 5.52 -21.48
C VAL A 269 11.64 5.87 -20.00
N GLY A 270 12.09 7.04 -19.55
CA GLY A 270 12.07 7.44 -18.15
C GLY A 270 10.67 7.61 -17.54
N ARG A 271 10.60 7.95 -16.24
CA ARG A 271 9.33 8.32 -15.58
C ARG A 271 8.94 9.76 -15.89
N LEU A 272 7.64 10.04 -15.92
CA LEU A 272 7.13 11.41 -16.00
C LEU A 272 7.48 12.16 -14.70
N ARG A 273 8.21 13.27 -14.80
CA ARG A 273 8.77 13.98 -13.63
C ARG A 273 7.84 15.04 -13.04
N SER A 274 6.86 15.52 -13.81
CA SER A 274 5.93 16.57 -13.41
C SER A 274 4.56 16.30 -14.03
N ALA A 275 3.51 16.85 -13.41
CA ALA A 275 2.16 16.77 -13.97
C ALA A 275 2.16 17.30 -15.41
N PRO A 276 1.33 16.76 -16.31
CA PRO A 276 1.30 17.26 -17.67
C PRO A 276 0.62 18.62 -17.72
N ASP A 277 1.44 19.63 -17.55
CA ASP A 277 1.18 21.06 -17.73
C ASP A 277 1.60 21.54 -19.13
N ARG A 278 2.36 20.72 -19.87
CA ARG A 278 2.92 21.05 -21.19
C ARG A 278 2.15 20.36 -22.31
N LEU A 279 1.42 21.15 -23.08
CA LEU A 279 0.85 20.72 -24.36
C LEU A 279 1.89 20.90 -25.46
N THR A 280 2.54 19.81 -25.90
CA THR A 280 3.52 19.85 -26.99
C THR A 280 2.86 19.69 -28.35
N MET A 281 3.52 20.16 -29.41
CA MET A 281 3.02 19.99 -30.78
C MET A 281 2.89 18.53 -31.20
N VAL A 282 3.70 17.64 -30.62
CA VAL A 282 3.62 16.20 -30.85
C VAL A 282 2.33 15.63 -30.27
N LEU A 283 2.03 15.96 -29.00
CA LEU A 283 0.75 15.60 -28.36
C LEU A 283 -0.45 16.18 -29.11
N LEU A 284 -0.32 17.40 -29.62
CA LEU A 284 -1.42 18.09 -30.28
C LEU A 284 -1.63 17.70 -31.73
N ARG A 285 -0.59 17.33 -32.50
CA ARG A 285 -0.73 17.06 -33.96
C ARG A 285 -0.64 15.60 -34.37
N ARG A 286 0.05 14.75 -33.60
CA ARG A 286 0.13 13.31 -33.94
C ARG A 286 -1.07 12.57 -33.35
N PRO A 287 -1.93 11.93 -34.17
CA PRO A 287 -3.19 11.35 -33.70
C PRO A 287 -3.05 10.35 -32.54
N ALA A 288 -2.04 9.48 -32.58
CA ALA A 288 -1.81 8.49 -31.53
C ALA A 288 -1.41 9.14 -30.19
N TYR A 289 -0.56 10.16 -30.22
CA TYR A 289 -0.17 10.91 -29.01
C TYR A 289 -1.31 11.76 -28.47
N ARG A 290 -2.12 12.34 -29.36
CA ARG A 290 -3.34 13.07 -28.97
C ARG A 290 -4.31 12.14 -28.25
N ALA A 291 -4.54 10.95 -28.79
CA ALA A 291 -5.39 9.94 -28.16
C ALA A 291 -4.84 9.51 -26.78
N ALA A 292 -3.52 9.31 -26.66
CA ALA A 292 -2.89 9.03 -25.38
C ALA A 292 -3.11 10.15 -24.36
N LEU A 293 -2.91 11.42 -24.76
CA LEU A 293 -3.13 12.58 -23.91
C LEU A 293 -4.60 12.68 -23.47
N GLU A 294 -5.54 12.57 -24.40
CA GLU A 294 -6.97 12.66 -24.10
C GLU A 294 -7.45 11.54 -23.19
N GLY A 295 -6.99 10.30 -23.45
CA GLY A 295 -7.27 9.13 -22.61
C GLY A 295 -6.69 9.30 -21.21
N PHE A 296 -5.45 9.77 -21.12
CA PHE A 296 -4.78 10.07 -19.85
C PHE A 296 -5.51 11.17 -19.07
N LEU A 297 -5.93 12.26 -19.72
CA LEU A 297 -6.69 13.34 -19.08
C LEU A 297 -8.11 12.92 -18.69
N ALA A 298 -8.75 12.03 -19.46
CA ALA A 298 -10.03 11.43 -19.08
C ALA A 298 -9.86 10.58 -17.81
N LEU A 299 -8.85 9.71 -17.78
CA LEU A 299 -8.51 8.91 -16.60
C LEU A 299 -8.15 9.79 -15.39
N ARG A 300 -7.47 10.93 -15.61
CA ARG A 300 -7.13 11.92 -14.58
C ARG A 300 -8.36 12.66 -14.04
N ARG A 301 -9.33 12.98 -14.90
CA ARG A 301 -10.56 13.66 -14.48
C ARG A 301 -11.46 12.77 -13.63
N SER A 302 -11.36 11.45 -13.80
CA SER A 302 -11.96 10.47 -12.88
C SER A 302 -11.01 10.07 -11.74
N ALA A 303 -9.81 10.64 -11.68
CA ALA A 303 -8.81 10.15 -10.77
C ALA A 303 -9.10 10.56 -9.33
N ARG A 304 -9.05 9.51 -8.50
CA ARG A 304 -9.51 9.50 -7.12
C ARG A 304 -8.30 9.65 -6.23
N ALA A 305 -8.56 10.00 -4.98
CA ALA A 305 -7.54 9.78 -3.97
C ALA A 305 -7.22 8.27 -3.95
N CYS A 306 -5.95 7.92 -4.09
CA CYS A 306 -5.50 6.53 -4.07
C CYS A 306 -4.45 6.36 -2.97
N LEU A 307 -4.53 5.24 -2.27
CA LEU A 307 -3.48 4.84 -1.33
C LEU A 307 -2.24 4.38 -2.10
N ARG A 308 -1.07 4.85 -1.68
CA ARG A 308 0.21 4.29 -2.12
C ARG A 308 0.71 3.27 -1.10
N ASP A 309 0.32 2.00 -1.28
CA ASP A 309 0.80 0.88 -0.46
C ASP A 309 1.14 -0.33 -1.36
N PRO A 310 2.41 -0.74 -1.48
CA PRO A 310 2.82 -1.91 -2.27
C PRO A 310 2.15 -3.22 -1.81
N ALA A 311 1.72 -3.32 -0.55
CA ALA A 311 1.02 -4.50 -0.04
C ALA A 311 -0.30 -4.78 -0.78
N LEU A 312 -0.89 -3.77 -1.43
CA LEU A 312 -2.07 -3.91 -2.28
C LEU A 312 -1.80 -4.68 -3.58
N GLU A 313 -0.53 -4.85 -4.01
CA GLU A 313 -0.21 -5.65 -5.19
C GLU A 313 -0.45 -7.16 -4.96
N ALA A 314 -0.31 -7.60 -3.71
CA ALA A 314 -0.58 -8.97 -3.28
C ALA A 314 -1.33 -8.98 -1.94
N PRO A 315 -2.62 -8.62 -1.91
CA PRO A 315 -3.32 -8.37 -0.65
C PRO A 315 -3.41 -9.58 0.27
N MET A 316 -3.56 -10.76 -0.34
CA MET A 316 -3.65 -12.01 0.43
C MET A 316 -2.33 -12.37 1.11
N GLU A 317 -1.19 -11.97 0.55
CA GLU A 317 0.14 -12.27 1.10
C GLU A 317 0.55 -11.25 2.17
N ASN A 318 -0.13 -10.10 2.24
CA ASN A 318 0.21 -8.97 3.10
C ASN A 318 -0.93 -8.57 4.05
N VAL A 319 -1.82 -9.51 4.39
CA VAL A 319 -2.99 -9.23 5.25
C VAL A 319 -2.63 -8.50 6.55
N PRO A 320 -1.57 -8.87 7.30
CA PRO A 320 -1.24 -8.16 8.54
C PRO A 320 -0.88 -6.69 8.30
N ALA A 321 -0.08 -6.40 7.27
CA ALA A 321 0.33 -5.04 6.94
C ALA A 321 -0.86 -4.21 6.43
N LEU A 322 -1.68 -4.78 5.55
CA LEU A 322 -2.89 -4.11 5.08
C LEU A 322 -3.88 -3.83 6.20
N TYR A 323 -3.98 -4.72 7.20
CA TYR A 323 -4.84 -4.50 8.36
C TYR A 323 -4.34 -3.33 9.23
N GLU A 324 -3.03 -3.20 9.41
CA GLU A 324 -2.42 -2.05 10.09
C GLU A 324 -2.70 -0.74 9.35
N THR A 325 -2.47 -0.72 8.03
CA THR A 325 -2.78 0.42 7.16
C THR A 325 -4.27 0.78 7.21
N TRP A 326 -5.15 -0.22 7.16
CA TRP A 326 -6.60 -0.04 7.19
C TRP A 326 -7.08 0.51 8.53
N GLY A 327 -6.59 -0.04 9.64
CA GLY A 327 -6.90 0.45 10.99
C GLY A 327 -6.47 1.91 11.13
N THR A 328 -5.23 2.23 10.72
CA THR A 328 -4.67 3.58 10.80
C THR A 328 -5.48 4.59 9.98
N LEU A 329 -5.80 4.28 8.71
CA LEU A 329 -6.62 5.16 7.87
C LEU A 329 -8.04 5.31 8.39
N THR A 330 -8.64 4.25 8.95
CA THR A 330 -9.98 4.32 9.56
C THR A 330 -9.98 5.25 10.77
N LEU A 331 -8.93 5.23 11.60
CA LEU A 331 -8.77 6.16 12.72
C LEU A 331 -8.61 7.60 12.24
N ILE A 332 -7.76 7.85 11.24
CA ILE A 332 -7.59 9.19 10.66
C ILE A 332 -8.93 9.71 10.13
N ASP A 333 -9.64 8.90 9.36
CA ASP A 333 -10.93 9.27 8.77
C ASP A 333 -11.98 9.58 9.86
N ALA A 334 -12.06 8.77 10.91
CA ALA A 334 -12.92 9.03 12.07
C ALA A 334 -12.53 10.32 12.81
N LEU A 335 -11.23 10.58 12.98
CA LEU A 335 -10.73 11.82 13.59
C LEU A 335 -11.13 13.05 12.78
N LEU A 336 -10.95 13.02 11.46
CA LEU A 336 -11.29 14.14 10.58
C LEU A 336 -12.80 14.44 10.63
N ALA A 337 -13.63 13.40 10.66
CA ALA A 337 -15.09 13.56 10.81
C ALA A 337 -15.46 14.22 12.15
N VAL A 338 -14.91 13.73 13.27
CA VAL A 338 -15.14 14.32 14.60
C VAL A 338 -14.62 15.77 14.67
N ALA A 339 -13.43 16.01 14.13
CA ALA A 339 -12.82 17.32 14.10
C ALA A 339 -13.65 18.35 13.32
N ALA A 340 -14.26 17.93 12.20
CA ALA A 340 -15.13 18.78 11.41
C ALA A 340 -16.39 19.20 12.20
N ASP A 341 -17.00 18.25 12.91
CA ASP A 341 -18.15 18.53 13.78
C ASP A 341 -17.78 19.50 14.92
N LEU A 342 -16.57 19.34 15.47
CA LEU A 342 -16.03 20.14 16.57
C LEU A 342 -15.30 21.42 16.10
N ARG A 343 -15.45 21.80 14.83
CA ARG A 343 -14.94 23.06 14.24
C ARG A 343 -13.43 23.24 14.36
N PHE A 344 -12.67 22.14 14.27
CA PHE A 344 -11.23 22.22 14.07
C PHE A 344 -10.90 22.67 12.64
N THR A 345 -9.65 23.05 12.44
CA THR A 345 -9.04 23.37 11.15
C THR A 345 -7.70 22.63 11.03
N VAL A 346 -7.29 22.32 9.81
CA VAL A 346 -5.98 21.68 9.57
C VAL A 346 -4.88 22.72 9.71
N ALA A 347 -4.00 22.51 10.68
CA ALA A 347 -2.76 23.29 10.86
C ALA A 347 -1.59 22.69 10.06
N GLY A 348 -1.60 21.39 9.81
CA GLY A 348 -0.60 20.71 8.98
C GLY A 348 -1.02 19.28 8.65
N GLN A 349 -0.59 18.78 7.49
CA GLN A 349 -0.85 17.40 7.09
C GLN A 349 0.26 16.87 6.18
N ARG A 350 0.51 15.57 6.22
CA ARG A 350 1.47 14.86 5.37
C ARG A 350 0.87 13.64 4.67
N LEU A 351 -0.44 13.47 4.81
CA LEU A 351 -1.19 12.34 4.27
C LEU A 351 -1.44 12.48 2.78
N VAL A 352 -1.81 13.67 2.33
CA VAL A 352 -2.18 13.93 0.94
C VAL A 352 -1.08 14.70 0.24
N THR A 353 -0.49 14.07 -0.77
CA THR A 353 0.46 14.71 -1.67
C THR A 353 -0.17 14.90 -3.06
N PRO A 354 0.10 16.01 -3.76
CA PRO A 354 -0.31 16.15 -5.15
C PRO A 354 0.37 15.08 -6.01
N GLY A 355 -0.42 14.17 -6.58
CA GLY A 355 0.04 13.19 -7.55
C GLY A 355 -0.24 13.61 -8.99
N LEU A 356 0.45 12.97 -9.94
CA LEU A 356 0.24 13.15 -11.38
C LEU A 356 -1.24 12.90 -11.77
N MET A 357 -1.91 12.01 -11.03
CA MET A 357 -3.30 11.58 -11.18
C MET A 357 -4.23 12.08 -10.07
N GLY A 358 -3.93 13.18 -9.40
CA GLY A 358 -4.76 13.65 -8.28
C GLY A 358 -4.12 13.31 -6.94
N ALA A 359 -4.86 13.54 -5.85
CA ALA A 359 -4.32 13.38 -4.50
C ALA A 359 -3.84 11.94 -4.28
N LEU A 360 -2.59 11.77 -3.87
CA LEU A 360 -2.10 10.51 -3.36
C LEU A 360 -2.22 10.55 -1.85
N VAL A 361 -2.79 9.51 -1.27
CA VAL A 361 -2.82 9.32 0.17
C VAL A 361 -1.69 8.40 0.54
N ASP A 362 -0.74 8.90 1.31
CA ASP A 362 0.35 8.14 1.88
C ASP A 362 0.05 7.96 3.38
N VAL A 363 0.04 6.71 3.86
CA VAL A 363 0.19 6.44 5.29
C VAL A 363 1.68 6.43 5.55
N LEU A 364 2.16 7.37 6.38
CA LEU A 364 3.59 7.58 6.60
C LEU A 364 4.01 7.01 7.97
N PRO A 365 4.50 5.75 8.03
CA PRO A 365 5.08 5.16 9.24
C PRO A 365 6.50 5.68 9.47
N ASP A 366 6.65 6.99 9.66
CA ASP A 366 7.96 7.63 9.84
C ASP A 366 8.10 8.39 11.16
N GLY A 367 7.18 8.13 12.10
CA GLY A 367 7.18 8.71 13.45
C GLY A 367 6.90 10.21 13.49
N ARG A 368 6.51 10.81 12.37
CA ARG A 368 6.20 12.24 12.27
C ARG A 368 4.70 12.47 12.13
N PRO A 369 4.18 13.63 12.57
CA PRO A 369 2.75 13.93 12.51
C PRO A 369 2.15 13.74 11.11
N ALA A 370 1.13 12.88 11.02
CA ALA A 370 0.38 12.68 9.78
C ALA A 370 -0.64 13.80 9.57
N VAL A 371 -1.33 14.20 10.65
CA VAL A 371 -2.26 15.33 10.65
C VAL A 371 -2.15 16.08 11.99
N VAL A 372 -2.16 17.41 11.89
CA VAL A 372 -2.20 18.36 12.99
C VAL A 372 -3.42 19.25 12.80
N LEU A 373 -4.29 19.24 13.79
CA LEU A 373 -5.53 20.00 13.81
C LEU A 373 -5.48 21.04 14.94
N SER A 374 -6.10 22.18 14.71
CA SER A 374 -6.19 23.27 15.69
C SER A 374 -7.60 23.83 15.78
N ARG A 375 -8.01 24.24 16.98
CA ARG A 375 -9.27 24.92 17.25
C ARG A 375 -8.99 26.28 17.89
N ALA A 376 -9.90 27.23 17.72
CA ALA A 376 -9.74 28.62 18.14
C ALA A 376 -9.52 28.80 19.66
N ASP A 377 -9.92 27.81 20.47
CA ASP A 377 -9.72 27.77 21.93
C ASP A 377 -8.29 27.35 22.34
N GLY A 378 -7.38 27.18 21.38
CA GLY A 378 -6.01 26.73 21.62
C GLY A 378 -5.85 25.22 21.77
N CYS A 379 -6.93 24.44 21.58
CA CYS A 379 -6.84 22.99 21.51
C CYS A 379 -6.13 22.56 20.22
N THR A 380 -5.11 21.71 20.36
CA THR A 380 -4.35 21.11 19.26
C THR A 380 -4.40 19.61 19.35
N VAL A 381 -4.59 18.96 18.20
CA VAL A 381 -4.72 17.50 18.10
C VAL A 381 -3.75 17.00 17.04
N THR A 382 -2.89 16.07 17.42
CA THR A 382 -1.85 15.54 16.55
C THR A 382 -1.95 14.03 16.47
N LEU A 383 -2.21 13.49 15.28
CA LEU A 383 -2.16 12.05 15.04
C LEU A 383 -0.84 11.69 14.36
N THR A 384 -0.08 10.79 15.00
CA THR A 384 1.27 10.38 14.58
C THR A 384 1.32 8.85 14.49
N PRO A 385 1.46 8.29 13.28
CA PRO A 385 1.76 6.87 13.10
C PRO A 385 3.19 6.56 13.53
N GLN A 386 3.40 5.41 14.19
CA GLN A 386 4.70 4.92 14.63
C GLN A 386 5.54 5.95 15.40
N ARG A 387 4.90 6.72 16.29
CA ARG A 387 5.58 7.75 17.09
C ARG A 387 6.68 7.13 17.94
N ASP A 388 7.87 7.68 17.88
CA ASP A 388 9.00 7.21 18.67
C ASP A 388 9.02 7.88 20.05
N PHE A 389 8.88 7.06 21.10
CA PHE A 389 9.05 7.46 22.49
C PHE A 389 10.38 6.94 23.01
N ALA A 390 11.47 7.59 22.59
CA ALA A 390 12.80 7.34 23.12
C ALA A 390 12.91 7.77 24.60
N PRO A 391 13.78 7.15 25.40
CA PRO A 391 14.00 7.57 26.78
C PRO A 391 14.59 8.98 26.90
N PRO A 392 14.28 9.73 27.98
CA PRO A 392 14.95 10.99 28.30
C PRO A 392 16.49 10.86 28.36
N PRO A 393 17.27 11.95 28.21
CA PRO A 393 16.90 13.37 28.24
C PRO A 393 16.51 13.98 26.89
N PHE A 394 16.36 13.18 25.83
CA PHE A 394 16.29 13.68 24.45
C PHE A 394 14.87 14.03 23.96
N ALA A 395 13.83 13.90 24.80
CA ALA A 395 12.44 14.12 24.41
C ALA A 395 11.61 14.78 25.52
N ASP A 396 10.68 15.66 25.14
CA ASP A 396 9.67 16.28 26.02
C ASP A 396 8.56 15.30 26.45
N LEU A 397 8.49 14.17 25.74
CA LEU A 397 7.54 13.08 25.91
C LEU A 397 8.29 11.79 25.57
N GLY A 398 8.50 10.91 26.55
CA GLY A 398 9.40 9.78 26.40
C GLY A 398 8.99 8.59 27.26
N SER A 399 9.56 7.43 26.96
CA SER A 399 9.39 6.24 27.79
C SER A 399 10.41 6.23 28.92
N VAL A 400 9.96 6.03 30.17
CA VAL A 400 10.86 5.95 31.34
C VAL A 400 11.69 4.66 31.40
N SER A 401 11.37 3.68 30.56
CA SER A 401 12.06 2.39 30.50
C SER A 401 12.74 2.18 29.15
N PHE A 402 12.12 1.40 28.27
CA PHE A 402 12.62 1.08 26.94
C PHE A 402 11.91 1.90 25.88
N ARG A 403 12.57 2.12 24.74
CA ARG A 403 11.98 2.79 23.58
C ARG A 403 10.64 2.13 23.20
N GLN A 404 9.59 2.93 23.07
CA GLN A 404 8.25 2.49 22.67
C GLN A 404 7.86 3.09 21.33
N ILE A 405 7.29 2.29 20.43
CA ILE A 405 6.81 2.74 19.11
C ILE A 405 5.42 2.15 18.87
N PRO A 406 4.35 2.81 19.35
CA PRO A 406 2.97 2.44 19.05
C PRO A 406 2.58 2.76 17.60
N ASP A 407 1.73 1.92 17.01
CA ASP A 407 1.31 2.06 15.61
C ASP A 407 0.57 3.39 15.34
N VAL A 408 -0.36 3.79 16.22
CA VAL A 408 -1.03 5.11 16.13
C VAL A 408 -1.07 5.78 17.49
N THR A 409 -0.59 7.02 17.55
CA THR A 409 -0.73 7.91 18.71
C THR A 409 -1.56 9.13 18.35
N LEU A 410 -2.61 9.40 19.12
CA LEU A 410 -3.33 10.67 19.11
C LEU A 410 -2.92 11.47 20.35
N GLU A 411 -2.32 12.63 20.12
CA GLU A 411 -2.00 13.59 21.17
C GLU A 411 -3.03 14.72 21.16
N VAL A 412 -3.65 14.98 22.31
CA VAL A 412 -4.55 16.11 22.54
C VAL A 412 -3.89 17.06 23.52
N ARG A 413 -3.66 18.30 23.08
CA ARG A 413 -3.05 19.35 23.89
C ARG A 413 -3.97 20.55 23.95
N THR A 414 -4.38 20.91 25.16
CA THR A 414 -5.05 22.19 25.44
C THR A 414 -4.10 23.07 26.26
N PRO A 415 -4.45 24.34 26.53
CA PRO A 415 -3.65 25.18 27.43
C PRO A 415 -3.45 24.61 28.84
N LEU A 416 -4.32 23.69 29.29
CA LEU A 416 -4.33 23.17 30.66
C LEU A 416 -3.95 21.69 30.76
N ARG A 417 -3.96 20.94 29.66
CA ARG A 417 -3.72 19.49 29.68
C ARG A 417 -3.02 18.98 28.43
N ARG A 418 -2.30 17.88 28.60
CA ARG A 418 -1.73 17.06 27.52
C ARG A 418 -2.11 15.61 27.78
N GLU A 419 -2.80 14.99 26.83
CA GLU A 419 -3.26 13.60 26.93
C GLU A 419 -2.94 12.83 25.65
N LEU A 420 -2.64 11.54 25.80
CA LEU A 420 -2.39 10.62 24.69
C LEU A 420 -3.43 9.49 24.66
N LEU A 421 -3.87 9.14 23.46
CA LEU A 421 -4.54 7.89 23.17
C LEU A 421 -3.65 7.07 22.24
N ILE A 422 -3.38 5.83 22.62
CA ILE A 422 -2.55 4.89 21.87
C ILE A 422 -3.47 3.80 21.31
N LEU A 423 -3.41 3.59 20.00
CA LEU A 423 -4.25 2.64 19.27
C LEU A 423 -3.33 1.79 18.36
N ASP A 424 -3.24 0.48 18.63
CA ASP A 424 -2.31 -0.46 17.96
C ASP A 424 -3.14 -1.47 17.15
N PRO A 425 -3.38 -1.26 15.85
CA PRO A 425 -4.04 -2.25 15.01
C PRO A 425 -3.26 -3.57 14.97
N LYS A 426 -3.90 -4.66 15.41
CA LYS A 426 -3.25 -5.96 15.50
C LYS A 426 -3.96 -7.08 14.79
N TYR A 427 -3.31 -7.55 13.73
CA TYR A 427 -3.60 -8.80 13.06
C TYR A 427 -2.52 -9.83 13.40
N LYS A 428 -2.70 -10.61 14.47
CA LYS A 428 -1.77 -11.70 14.83
C LYS A 428 -2.49 -12.99 15.23
N LEU A 429 -1.96 -14.13 14.77
CA LEU A 429 -2.50 -15.49 14.96
C LEU A 429 -1.68 -16.40 15.89
N PHE A 430 -0.46 -16.03 16.31
CA PHE A 430 0.40 -16.88 17.15
C PHE A 430 -0.12 -17.16 18.59
N GLY A 431 -0.83 -18.26 18.83
CA GLY A 431 -1.17 -18.67 20.21
C GLY A 431 -2.21 -19.79 20.34
N ASP A 432 -3.02 -20.05 19.32
CA ASP A 432 -4.10 -21.07 19.40
C ASP A 432 -3.57 -22.53 19.39
N ALA A 433 -2.25 -22.73 19.44
CA ALA A 433 -1.60 -24.05 19.51
C ALA A 433 -1.26 -24.49 20.95
N ASP A 434 -1.29 -23.58 21.93
CA ASP A 434 -1.11 -23.93 23.34
C ASP A 434 -2.47 -24.23 23.98
N GLY A 435 -3.00 -25.42 23.66
CA GLY A 435 -3.76 -26.24 24.60
C GLY A 435 -5.05 -25.71 25.23
N ASP A 436 -5.57 -24.53 24.88
CA ASP A 436 -6.87 -24.05 25.38
C ASP A 436 -7.87 -23.98 24.23
N GLY A 437 -8.75 -24.98 24.19
CA GLY A 437 -9.86 -25.03 23.26
C GLY A 437 -10.77 -23.81 23.45
N GLY A 438 -10.64 -22.83 22.56
CA GLY A 438 -11.67 -21.84 22.28
C GLY A 438 -11.52 -20.48 22.97
N ALA A 439 -11.10 -19.47 22.21
CA ALA A 439 -11.91 -18.28 21.91
C ALA A 439 -11.06 -17.23 21.18
N ALA A 440 -11.69 -16.50 20.26
CA ALA A 440 -11.18 -15.33 19.53
C ALA A 440 -10.87 -14.11 20.44
N GLY A 441 -10.10 -14.29 21.51
CA GLY A 441 -9.73 -13.27 22.48
C GLY A 441 -8.42 -12.55 22.12
N PRO A 442 -8.15 -11.40 22.74
CA PRO A 442 -6.85 -10.76 22.65
C PRO A 442 -5.82 -11.55 23.46
N LYS A 443 -4.56 -11.57 23.01
CA LYS A 443 -3.50 -12.29 23.75
C LYS A 443 -3.02 -11.48 24.94
N LYS A 444 -2.59 -12.18 25.98
CA LYS A 444 -2.00 -11.56 27.16
C LYS A 444 -0.84 -10.63 26.80
N GLU A 445 0.10 -11.07 25.97
CA GLU A 445 1.25 -10.26 25.53
C GLU A 445 0.86 -8.94 24.86
N ASP A 446 -0.19 -8.96 24.04
CA ASP A 446 -0.68 -7.76 23.36
C ASP A 446 -1.31 -6.78 24.36
N ILE A 447 -1.99 -7.27 25.39
CA ILE A 447 -2.54 -6.46 26.49
C ILE A 447 -1.44 -5.94 27.42
N ASP A 448 -0.45 -6.77 27.75
CA ASP A 448 0.72 -6.38 28.54
C ASP A 448 1.49 -5.26 27.83
N LYS A 449 1.55 -5.28 26.49
CA LYS A 449 2.11 -4.19 25.69
C LYS A 449 1.32 -2.89 25.84
N MET A 450 -0.01 -2.95 25.92
CA MET A 450 -0.85 -1.76 26.17
C MET A 450 -0.63 -1.19 27.58
N HIS A 451 -0.51 -2.06 28.59
CA HIS A 451 -0.09 -1.64 29.93
C HIS A 451 1.29 -0.97 29.90
N ALA A 452 2.26 -1.57 29.21
CA ALA A 452 3.61 -1.00 29.08
C ALA A 452 3.58 0.38 28.42
N TYR A 453 2.81 0.59 27.36
CA TYR A 453 2.64 1.91 26.75
C TYR A 453 2.03 2.92 27.72
N ARG A 454 0.92 2.56 28.37
CA ARG A 454 0.22 3.43 29.31
C ARG A 454 1.11 3.83 30.49
N ASP A 455 1.90 2.89 31.00
CA ASP A 455 2.63 3.04 32.25
C ASP A 455 4.07 3.52 32.05
N ALA A 456 4.67 3.34 30.87
CA ALA A 456 6.03 3.80 30.60
C ALA A 456 6.12 5.20 29.99
N ILE A 457 5.13 5.63 29.20
CA ILE A 457 5.19 6.92 28.50
C ILE A 457 4.79 8.04 29.46
N ARG A 458 5.70 9.01 29.64
CA ARG A 458 5.58 10.15 30.56
C ARG A 458 6.00 11.45 29.88
N ASP A 459 5.58 12.57 30.44
CA ASP A 459 6.11 13.87 30.06
C ASP A 459 7.46 14.18 30.73
N ALA A 460 8.00 15.37 30.46
CA ALA A 460 9.25 15.84 31.03
C ALA A 460 9.26 15.94 32.58
N ASN A 461 8.10 16.05 33.22
CA ASN A 461 7.96 16.08 34.69
C ASN A 461 7.83 14.68 35.29
N GLY A 462 7.67 13.65 34.44
CA GLY A 462 7.40 12.28 34.87
C GLY A 462 5.91 11.98 35.07
N ASP A 463 5.01 12.88 34.69
CA ASP A 463 3.57 12.72 34.86
C ASP A 463 2.99 11.75 33.83
N ALA A 464 1.94 11.03 34.24
CA ALA A 464 1.22 10.11 33.37
C ALA A 464 0.37 10.89 32.36
N VAL A 465 0.64 10.66 31.08
CA VAL A 465 -0.02 11.36 29.96
C VAL A 465 -0.87 10.45 29.09
N VAL A 466 -0.69 9.14 29.15
CA VAL A 466 -1.48 8.19 28.38
C VAL A 466 -2.80 7.92 29.09
N ARG A 467 -3.89 8.45 28.52
CA ARG A 467 -5.25 8.25 29.03
C ARG A 467 -5.79 6.88 28.64
N MET A 468 -5.44 6.41 27.44
CA MET A 468 -5.86 5.10 26.95
C MET A 468 -4.80 4.47 26.05
N ALA A 469 -4.60 3.17 26.20
CA ALA A 469 -3.90 2.30 25.25
C ALA A 469 -4.79 1.12 24.86
N ALA A 470 -5.04 0.93 23.58
CA ALA A 470 -5.88 -0.17 23.11
C ALA A 470 -5.34 -0.85 21.86
N ILE A 471 -5.52 -2.16 21.78
CA ILE A 471 -5.34 -2.89 20.54
C ILE A 471 -6.63 -2.84 19.72
N LEU A 472 -6.51 -2.74 18.39
CA LEU A 472 -7.63 -2.83 17.47
C LEU A 472 -7.53 -4.17 16.73
N TYR A 473 -8.47 -5.08 16.94
CA TYR A 473 -8.32 -6.46 16.45
C TYR A 473 -9.64 -7.06 15.92
N PRO A 474 -9.59 -8.09 15.06
CA PRO A 474 -10.78 -8.70 14.48
C PRO A 474 -11.42 -9.69 15.46
N GLY A 475 -11.98 -9.17 16.56
CA GLY A 475 -12.65 -9.93 17.61
C GLY A 475 -13.52 -9.04 18.50
N PRO A 476 -14.14 -9.60 19.55
CA PRO A 476 -15.07 -8.88 20.42
C PRO A 476 -14.37 -7.85 21.32
N GLU A 477 -15.05 -6.74 21.60
CA GLU A 477 -14.55 -5.70 22.50
C GLU A 477 -14.38 -6.24 23.94
N ARG A 478 -13.25 -5.92 24.57
CA ARG A 478 -12.93 -6.24 25.98
C ARG A 478 -12.17 -5.09 26.64
N TRP A 479 -12.47 -4.85 27.91
CA TRP A 479 -11.83 -3.80 28.71
C TRP A 479 -11.04 -4.41 29.87
N PHE A 480 -9.86 -3.85 30.16
CA PHE A 480 -8.92 -4.34 31.17
C PHE A 480 -8.64 -3.25 32.20
N GLY A 481 -9.65 -2.94 33.00
CA GLY A 481 -9.63 -1.81 33.93
C GLY A 481 -9.72 -0.46 33.22
N ASP A 482 -9.17 0.58 33.85
CA ASP A 482 -9.21 1.94 33.32
C ASP A 482 -8.05 2.19 32.33
N GLY A 483 -8.39 2.65 31.13
CA GLY A 483 -7.43 3.07 30.12
C GLY A 483 -6.74 1.95 29.35
N VAL A 484 -7.11 0.67 29.50
CA VAL A 484 -6.63 -0.42 28.63
C VAL A 484 -7.78 -1.23 28.05
N ALA A 485 -7.76 -1.46 26.73
CA ALA A 485 -8.82 -2.19 26.04
C ALA A 485 -8.33 -2.99 24.82
N ALA A 486 -9.14 -3.94 24.39
CA ALA A 486 -9.10 -4.56 23.08
C ALA A 486 -10.40 -4.21 22.35
N LEU A 487 -10.31 -3.42 21.29
CA LEU A 487 -11.48 -2.87 20.60
C LEU A 487 -11.74 -3.63 19.30
N THR A 488 -13.02 -3.85 19.00
CA THR A 488 -13.45 -4.52 17.78
C THR A 488 -13.07 -3.70 16.55
N ALA A 489 -12.31 -4.31 15.65
CA ALA A 489 -11.96 -3.74 14.35
C ALA A 489 -12.14 -4.80 13.26
N MET A 490 -13.39 -4.94 12.78
CA MET A 490 -13.73 -5.87 11.70
C MET A 490 -13.98 -5.09 10.40
N PRO A 491 -13.17 -5.30 9.35
CA PRO A 491 -13.44 -4.75 8.02
C PRO A 491 -14.83 -5.13 7.50
N GLY A 492 -15.44 -4.21 6.74
CA GLY A 492 -16.82 -4.35 6.28
C GLY A 492 -17.88 -4.01 7.34
N THR A 493 -17.48 -3.54 8.52
CA THR A 493 -18.38 -3.04 9.57
C THR A 493 -17.98 -1.62 9.99
N ASP A 494 -18.93 -0.85 10.53
CA ASP A 494 -18.67 0.49 11.08
C ASP A 494 -18.21 0.48 12.55
N ALA A 495 -17.89 -0.70 13.11
CA ALA A 495 -17.55 -0.85 14.53
C ALA A 495 -16.35 0.02 14.94
N LEU A 496 -15.23 -0.09 14.21
CA LEU A 496 -14.02 0.68 14.51
C LEU A 496 -14.26 2.19 14.37
N ARG A 497 -14.94 2.61 13.30
CA ARG A 497 -15.26 4.03 13.04
C ARG A 497 -16.11 4.61 14.16
N THR A 498 -17.14 3.88 14.59
CA THR A 498 -18.07 4.31 15.64
C THR A 498 -17.35 4.41 16.99
N THR A 499 -16.60 3.38 17.35
CA THR A 499 -15.83 3.36 18.61
C THR A 499 -14.76 4.44 18.62
N ALA A 500 -14.00 4.60 17.54
CA ALA A 500 -12.98 5.65 17.41
C ALA A 500 -13.60 7.06 17.52
N ALA A 501 -14.71 7.32 16.82
CA ALA A 501 -15.40 8.60 16.90
C ALA A 501 -15.85 8.93 18.33
N ARG A 502 -16.38 7.94 19.07
CA ARG A 502 -16.75 8.10 20.49
C ARG A 502 -15.52 8.45 21.35
N LEU A 503 -14.42 7.70 21.20
CA LEU A 503 -13.19 7.93 21.98
C LEU A 503 -12.59 9.31 21.67
N PHE A 504 -12.56 9.72 20.41
CA PHE A 504 -12.05 11.02 20.00
C PHE A 504 -12.93 12.15 20.53
N ARG A 505 -14.27 12.06 20.47
CA ARG A 505 -15.13 13.06 21.10
C ARG A 505 -14.87 13.18 22.60
N ALA A 506 -14.79 12.06 23.33
CA ALA A 506 -14.49 12.08 24.77
C ALA A 506 -13.09 12.62 25.13
N ALA A 507 -12.13 12.51 24.20
CA ALA A 507 -10.81 13.13 24.35
C ALA A 507 -10.86 14.65 24.09
N LEU A 508 -11.63 15.08 23.08
CA LEU A 508 -11.68 16.48 22.63
C LEU A 508 -12.69 17.34 23.40
N GLU A 509 -13.67 16.72 24.06
CA GLU A 509 -14.70 17.36 24.86
C GLU A 509 -14.67 16.80 26.30
N PRO A 510 -14.07 17.51 27.28
CA PRO A 510 -13.96 17.03 28.66
C PRO A 510 -15.29 16.71 29.34
N ALA A 511 -16.39 17.34 28.87
CA ALA A 511 -17.74 17.13 29.40
C ALA A 511 -18.34 15.76 29.01
N VAL A 512 -17.74 15.06 28.04
CA VAL A 512 -18.20 13.72 27.61
C VAL A 512 -17.43 12.67 28.41
N PRO A 513 -18.10 11.85 29.25
CA PRO A 513 -17.43 10.80 30.00
C PRO A 513 -16.74 9.80 29.07
N PHE A 514 -15.55 9.36 29.46
CA PHE A 514 -14.86 8.24 28.82
C PHE A 514 -15.50 6.93 29.29
N ALA A 515 -16.72 6.64 28.82
CA ALA A 515 -17.47 5.48 29.29
C ALA A 515 -16.87 4.18 28.72
N SER A 516 -16.52 3.26 29.62
CA SER A 516 -16.08 1.88 29.32
C SER A 516 -17.20 0.97 28.82
N ARG A 517 -18.45 1.45 28.80
CA ARG A 517 -19.61 0.76 28.22
C ARG A 517 -20.53 1.76 27.52
N PRO A 518 -21.23 1.37 26.43
CA PRO A 518 -22.36 2.14 25.96
C PRO A 518 -23.37 2.24 27.10
N VAL A 519 -23.75 3.47 27.47
CA VAL A 519 -24.93 3.70 28.30
C VAL A 519 -26.09 3.13 27.51
N ALA A 520 -26.73 2.07 28.04
CA ALA A 520 -27.95 1.54 27.46
C ALA A 520 -28.98 2.69 27.47
N VAL A 521 -29.28 3.22 26.29
CA VAL A 521 -30.36 4.18 26.13
C VAL A 521 -31.67 3.41 26.27
N GLY A 522 -32.37 3.66 27.38
CA GLY A 522 -33.80 3.38 27.50
C GLY A 522 -34.21 2.13 28.28
N GLN A 523 -34.10 2.17 29.61
CA GLN A 523 -35.17 1.71 30.50
C GLN A 523 -35.26 2.68 31.67
N THR A 524 -36.00 3.76 31.46
CA THR A 524 -36.63 4.54 32.53
C THR A 524 -38.10 4.68 32.15
N MET A 525 -38.93 4.39 33.15
CA MET A 525 -40.39 4.20 33.17
C MET A 525 -41.22 4.97 32.16
#